data_AF-A0A542ZT83-F1
#
_entry.id   AF-A0A542ZT83-F1
#
_cell.length_a   1.000
_cell.length_b   1.000
_cell.length_c   1.000
_cell.angle_alpha   90.00
_cell.angle_beta   90.00
_cell.angle_gamma   90.00
#
_symmetry.space_group_name_H-M   'P 1'
#
loop_
_entity.id
_entity.type
_entity.pdbx_description
1 polymer ?
#
loop_
_entity_poly.entity_id
_entity_poly.type
_entity_poly.pdbx_seq_one_letter_code
_entity_poly.pdbx_strand_id
1 'polypeptide(L)' 'MAKPEAKLTDRFIARAAATGMTDAAIAAAIGVTPQFYSAVKAGKEQPTTRFMIGAVRAGLAETFGEVAEPVLKAVA' A
#
# COMPACT_ATOMS: atom_id res chain seq x y z
N MET A 1 -2.88 15.08 -13.20
CA MET A 1 -2.37 14.58 -11.90
C MET A 1 -0.97 14.02 -12.13
N ALA A 2 -0.01 14.30 -11.24
CA ALA A 2 1.34 13.76 -11.35
C ALA A 2 1.29 12.23 -11.15
N LYS A 3 2.12 11.48 -11.91
CA LYS A 3 2.21 10.02 -11.79
C LYS A 3 2.80 9.65 -10.42
N PRO A 4 2.25 8.68 -9.68
CA PRO A 4 2.81 8.24 -8.40
C PRO A 4 4.29 7.83 -8.52
N GLU A 5 5.10 8.27 -7.57
CA GLU A 5 6.54 7.97 -7.53
C GLU A 5 6.86 6.71 -6.72
N ALA A 6 5.88 6.20 -5.97
CA ALA A 6 5.95 4.95 -5.24
C ALA A 6 4.69 4.10 -5.48
N LYS A 7 4.85 2.79 -5.43
CA LYS A 7 3.78 1.78 -5.53
C LYS A 7 3.87 0.78 -4.38
N LEU A 8 2.81 0.01 -4.16
CA LEU A 8 2.87 -1.13 -3.25
C LEU A 8 3.79 -2.21 -3.81
N THR A 9 4.51 -2.91 -2.94
CA THR A 9 5.27 -4.09 -3.34
C THR A 9 4.34 -5.27 -3.60
N ASP A 10 4.76 -6.20 -4.45
CA ASP A 10 4.03 -7.45 -4.68
C ASP A 10 3.93 -8.29 -3.40
N ARG A 11 4.96 -8.22 -2.53
CA ARG A 11 4.97 -8.90 -1.22
C ARG A 11 3.86 -8.40 -0.32
N PHE A 12 3.65 -7.08 -0.24
CA PHE A 12 2.57 -6.50 0.55
C PHE A 12 1.20 -6.90 0.00
N ILE A 13 1.02 -6.84 -1.33
CA ILE A 13 -0.23 -7.23 -1.98
C ILE A 13 -0.55 -8.70 -1.69
N ALA A 14 0.43 -9.59 -1.84
CA ALA A 14 0.27 -11.02 -1.56
C ALA A 14 -0.06 -11.29 -0.09
N ARG A 15 0.64 -10.63 0.84
CA ARG A 15 0.38 -10.79 2.28
C ARG A 15 -1.00 -10.27 2.67
N ALA A 16 -1.40 -9.10 2.16
CA ALA A 16 -2.72 -8.55 2.35
C ALA A 16 -3.82 -9.50 1.83
N ALA A 17 -3.63 -10.09 0.65
CA ALA A 17 -4.55 -11.09 0.09
C ALA A 17 -4.61 -12.38 0.93
N ALA A 18 -3.48 -12.84 1.47
CA ALA A 18 -3.40 -14.06 2.28
C ALA A 18 -4.15 -13.97 3.61
N THR A 19 -4.46 -12.76 4.09
CA THR A 19 -5.29 -12.57 5.29
C THR A 19 -6.74 -13.00 5.10
N GLY A 20 -7.22 -13.11 3.85
CA GLY A 20 -8.65 -13.32 3.55
C GLY A 20 -9.55 -12.13 3.89
N MET A 21 -8.98 -11.01 4.35
CA MET A 21 -9.73 -9.79 4.66
C MET A 21 -10.17 -9.09 3.38
N THR A 22 -11.32 -8.41 3.45
CA THR A 22 -11.76 -7.53 2.37
C THR A 22 -10.90 -6.27 2.31
N ASP A 23 -10.84 -5.62 1.14
CA ASP A 23 -10.13 -4.34 0.98
C ASP A 23 -10.62 -3.28 1.98
N ALA A 24 -11.91 -3.28 2.34
CA ALA A 24 -12.45 -2.37 3.34
C ALA A 24 -11.94 -2.67 4.76
N ALA A 25 -11.82 -3.95 5.13
CA ALA A 25 -11.28 -4.37 6.42
C ALA A 25 -9.77 -4.08 6.51
N ILE A 26 -9.04 -4.28 5.42
CA ILE A 26 -7.61 -3.92 5.34
C ILE A 26 -7.44 -2.40 5.47
N ALA A 27 -8.24 -1.61 4.75
CA ALA A 27 -8.20 -0.15 4.85
C ALA A 27 -8.46 0.33 6.29
N ALA A 28 -9.45 -0.25 6.96
CA ALA A 28 -9.77 0.03 8.36
C ALA A 28 -8.60 -0.34 9.30
N ALA A 29 -7.99 -1.52 9.11
CA ALA A 29 -6.83 -1.95 9.90
C ALA A 29 -5.62 -1.01 9.75
N ILE A 30 -5.38 -0.51 8.53
CA ILE A 30 -4.33 0.47 8.23
C ILE A 30 -4.69 1.87 8.76
N GLY A 31 -5.98 2.16 8.98
CA GLY A 31 -6.46 3.47 9.42
C GLY A 31 -6.57 4.49 8.28
N VAL A 32 -6.99 4.02 7.10
CA VAL A 32 -7.29 4.84 5.91
C VAL A 32 -8.69 4.54 5.38
N THR A 33 -9.19 5.37 4.47
CA THR A 33 -10.48 5.13 3.83
C THR A 33 -10.38 3.99 2.80
N PRO A 34 -11.47 3.23 2.55
CA PRO A 34 -11.50 2.22 1.50
C PRO A 34 -11.21 2.80 0.11
N GLN A 35 -11.68 4.02 -0.17
CA GLN A 35 -11.42 4.71 -1.44
C GLN A 35 -9.94 5.00 -1.62
N PHE A 36 -9.26 5.51 -0.58
CA PHE A 36 -7.82 5.76 -0.62
C PHE A 36 -7.03 4.46 -0.77
N TYR A 37 -7.38 3.42 0.00
CA TYR A 37 -6.75 2.10 -0.14
C TYR A 37 -6.88 1.56 -1.57
N SER A 38 -8.07 1.64 -2.16
CA SER A 38 -8.32 1.22 -3.54
C SER A 38 -7.51 2.04 -4.55
N ALA A 39 -7.41 3.36 -4.37
CA ALA A 39 -6.62 4.23 -5.23
C ALA A 39 -5.12 3.91 -5.17
N VAL A 40 -4.58 3.62 -3.98
CA VAL A 40 -3.19 3.19 -3.80
C VAL A 40 -2.95 1.82 -4.42
N LYS A 41 -3.83 0.85 -4.18
CA LYS A 41 -3.75 -0.50 -4.75
C LYS A 41 -3.83 -0.49 -6.29
N ALA A 42 -4.61 0.42 -6.87
CA ALA A 42 -4.71 0.62 -8.31
C ALA A 42 -3.56 1.47 -8.90
N GLY A 43 -2.61 1.93 -8.08
CA GLY A 43 -1.51 2.79 -8.52
C GLY A 43 -1.95 4.17 -9.02
N LYS A 44 -3.12 4.65 -8.58
CA LYS A 44 -3.63 6.00 -8.87
C LYS A 44 -3.13 7.03 -7.86
N GLU A 45 -2.86 6.59 -6.64
CA GLU A 45 -2.25 7.38 -5.57
C GLU A 45 -1.03 6.67 -5.01
N GLN A 46 -0.10 7.44 -4.42
CA GLN A 46 1.08 6.87 -3.78
C GLN A 46 0.79 6.51 -2.32
N PRO A 47 1.37 5.40 -1.81
CA PRO A 47 1.30 5.08 -0.38
C PRO A 47 2.00 6.17 0.44
N THR A 48 1.29 6.75 1.40
CA THR A 48 1.82 7.78 2.30
C THR A 48 2.57 7.16 3.48
N THR A 49 3.35 7.96 4.20
CA THR A 49 3.96 7.53 5.47
C THR A 49 2.93 7.02 6.47
N ARG A 50 1.75 7.66 6.54
CA ARG A 50 0.65 7.21 7.41
C ARG A 50 0.14 5.83 7.00
N PHE A 51 0.01 5.57 5.70
CA PHE A 51 -0.36 4.25 5.18
C PHE A 51 0.67 3.18 5.60
N MET A 52 1.96 3.47 5.44
CA MET A 52 3.02 2.51 5.80
C MET A 52 3.07 2.23 7.31
N ILE A 53 2.93 3.26 8.15
CA ILE A 53 2.83 3.10 9.61
C ILE A 53 1.61 2.23 9.97
N GLY A 54 0.47 2.50 9.35
CA GLY A 54 -0.76 1.74 9.55
C GLY A 54 -0.61 0.27 9.17
N ALA A 55 0.00 -0.02 8.01
CA ALA A 55 0.27 -1.37 7.54
C ALA A 55 1.16 -2.15 8.51
N VAL A 56 2.21 -1.53 9.05
CA VAL A 56 3.08 -2.17 10.05
C VAL A 56 2.33 -2.41 11.36
N ARG A 57 1.58 -1.42 11.86
CA ARG A 57 0.77 -1.57 13.08
C ARG A 57 -0.32 -2.64 12.97
N ALA A 58 -0.88 -2.82 11.77
CA ALA A 58 -1.87 -3.85 11.46
C ALA A 58 -1.27 -5.25 11.33
N GLY A 59 0.05 -5.41 11.42
CA GLY A 59 0.73 -6.69 11.20
C GLY A 59 0.74 -7.14 9.74
N LEU A 60 0.42 -6.24 8.80
CA LEU A 60 0.42 -6.51 7.36
C LEU A 60 1.81 -6.35 6.74
N ALA A 61 2.77 -5.80 7.48
CA ALA A 61 4.17 -5.67 7.11
C ALA A 61 5.05 -5.57 8.36
N GLU A 62 6.31 -5.99 8.26
CA GLU A 62 7.31 -5.85 9.33
C GLU A 62 8.09 -4.54 9.21
N THR A 63 8.27 -4.03 7.98
CA THR A 63 9.01 -2.79 7.71
C THR A 63 8.33 -1.97 6.61
N PHE A 64 8.69 -0.69 6.48
CA PHE A 64 8.15 0.16 5.41
C PHE A 64 8.59 -0.31 4.01
N GLY A 65 9.80 -0.86 3.88
CA GLY A 65 10.30 -1.38 2.61
C GLY A 65 9.55 -2.62 2.13
N GLU A 66 8.84 -3.32 3.03
CA GLU A 66 7.91 -4.37 2.61
C GLU A 66 6.61 -3.81 2.05
N VAL A 67 6.21 -2.58 2.40
CA VAL A 67 4.93 -1.99 1.99
C VAL A 67 5.03 -1.35 0.61
N ALA A 68 6.06 -0.52 0.41
CA ALA A 68 6.17 0.32 -0.78
C ALA A 68 7.58 0.33 -1.38
N GLU A 69 7.64 0.50 -2.70
CA GLU A 69 8.87 0.61 -3.49
C GLU A 69 8.78 1.76 -4.49
N PRO A 70 9.92 2.38 -4.87
CA PRO A 70 9.93 3.43 -5.88
C PRO A 70 9.50 2.90 -7.24
N VAL A 71 8.74 3.71 -7.98
CA VAL A 71 8.48 3.46 -9.40
C VAL A 71 9.72 3.88 -10.17
N LEU A 72 10.53 2.89 -10.56
CA LEU A 72 11.69 3.14 -11.40
C LEU A 72 11.23 3.74 -12.73
N LYS A 73 11.67 4.97 -13.01
CA LYS A 73 11.61 5.56 -14.34
C LYS A 73 12.78 4.99 -15.13
N ALA A 74 12.53 4.43 -16.31
CA ALA A 74 13.61 4.10 -17.23
C ALA A 74 14.38 5.39 -17.51
N VAL A 75 15.67 5.41 -17.21
CA VAL A 75 16.56 6.48 -17.65
C VAL A 75 16.78 6.22 -19.14
N ALA A 76 16.19 7.07 -19.97
CA ALA A 76 16.39 7.06 -21.42
C ALA A 76 17.78 7.63 -21.78
#